data_AF-A0A846PB16-F1
#
_entry.id   AF-A0A846PB16-F1
#
_cell.length_a   1.000
_cell.length_b   1.000
_cell.length_c   1.000
_cell.angle_alpha   90.00
_cell.angle_beta   90.00
_cell.angle_gamma   90.00
#
_symmetry.space_group_name_H-M   'P 1'
#
loop_
_entity.id
_entity.type
_entity.pdbx_description
1 polymer ?
#
loop_
_entity_poly.entity_id
_entity_poly.type
_entity_poly.pdbx_seq_one_letter_code
_entity_poly.pdbx_strand_id
1 'polypeptide(L)'
;MRLLTFCFRNLTRRKIRTTLCIFGVALATTCIVALGATTMRYTRVIKETNLLFDGQIMVVSKGAIVIQAIPIGGGMLPQNRTERLLQNITSVQKTVPILFVTPIGVGGIIQPVPVNFSMGILVEDWRLILGTTSLKGAVGHFPEHEDIAEAVVGASLADQYNWTVGAEIRVNGHEVRITGVLDTKMALLNRCIVMPLRLTQKIYNYPNSVNIVLANPIPGCTQEELS
;
A
#
# COMPACT_ATOMS: atom_id res chain seq x y z
N MET A 1 -58.42 -7.02 6.38
CA MET A 1 -58.14 -6.45 5.03
C MET A 1 -58.90 -5.15 4.70
N ARG A 2 -60.12 -4.89 5.21
CA ARG A 2 -60.88 -3.66 4.87
C ARG A 2 -60.24 -2.34 5.33
N LEU A 3 -59.61 -2.30 6.50
CA LEU A 3 -58.96 -1.09 7.06
C LEU A 3 -57.76 -0.60 6.23
N LEU A 4 -56.87 -1.49 5.80
CA LEU A 4 -55.73 -1.15 4.93
C LEU A 4 -56.20 -0.55 3.61
N THR A 5 -57.25 -1.11 3.02
CA THR A 5 -57.84 -0.62 1.76
C THR A 5 -58.42 0.79 1.92
N PHE A 6 -59.04 1.07 3.07
CA PHE A 6 -59.51 2.43 3.41
C PHE A 6 -58.34 3.41 3.58
N CYS A 7 -57.27 3.04 4.29
CA CYS A 7 -56.08 3.88 4.45
C CYS A 7 -55.41 4.21 3.12
N PHE A 8 -55.17 3.21 2.26
CA PHE A 8 -54.56 3.43 0.94
C PHE A 8 -55.43 4.32 0.05
N ARG A 9 -56.76 4.12 0.05
CA ARG A 9 -57.68 4.95 -0.75
C ARG A 9 -57.77 6.40 -0.25
N ASN A 10 -57.50 6.63 1.03
CA ASN A 10 -57.45 7.97 1.61
C ASN A 10 -56.13 8.69 1.28
N LEU A 11 -55.01 7.96 1.31
CA LEU A 11 -53.70 8.45 0.87
C LEU A 11 -53.70 8.83 -0.62
N THR A 12 -54.32 8.02 -1.48
CA THR A 12 -54.40 8.30 -2.92
C THR A 12 -55.36 9.44 -3.29
N ARG A 13 -56.23 9.88 -2.38
CA ARG A 13 -57.05 11.10 -2.55
C ARG A 13 -56.27 12.39 -2.30
N ARG A 14 -55.20 12.36 -1.49
CA ARG A 14 -54.38 13.54 -1.16
C ARG A 14 -52.96 13.41 -1.73
N LYS A 15 -52.90 13.15 -3.04
CA LYS A 15 -51.68 12.77 -3.78
C LYS A 15 -50.47 13.65 -3.46
N ILE A 16 -50.63 14.98 -3.55
CA ILE A 16 -49.52 15.94 -3.35
C ILE A 16 -48.91 15.85 -1.95
N ARG A 17 -49.74 15.83 -0.90
CA ARG A 17 -49.26 15.81 0.50
C ARG A 17 -48.59 14.48 0.82
N THR A 18 -49.18 13.39 0.36
CA THR A 18 -48.63 12.05 0.59
C THR A 18 -47.32 11.83 -0.18
N THR A 19 -47.21 12.29 -1.43
CA THR A 19 -45.96 12.19 -2.18
C THR A 19 -44.85 13.01 -1.55
N LEU A 20 -45.15 14.23 -1.06
CA LEU A 20 -44.14 15.08 -0.42
C LEU A 20 -43.60 14.46 0.89
N CYS A 21 -44.47 13.87 1.72
CA CYS A 21 -44.05 13.16 2.92
C CYS A 21 -43.22 11.90 2.61
N ILE A 22 -43.64 11.10 1.63
CA ILE A 22 -42.89 9.90 1.21
C ILE A 22 -41.51 10.32 0.68
N PHE A 23 -41.44 11.37 -0.15
CA PHE A 23 -40.17 11.89 -0.64
C PHE A 23 -39.26 12.38 0.48
N GLY A 24 -39.79 13.09 1.48
CA GLY A 24 -39.00 13.56 2.62
C GLY A 24 -38.38 12.40 3.40
N VAL A 25 -39.15 11.36 3.71
CA VAL A 25 -38.65 10.17 4.42
C VAL A 25 -37.67 9.38 3.54
N ALA A 26 -37.96 9.22 2.25
CA ALA A 26 -37.08 8.52 1.31
C ALA A 26 -35.75 9.25 1.14
N LEU A 27 -35.75 10.57 1.01
CA LEU A 27 -34.54 11.38 0.90
C LEU A 27 -33.71 11.31 2.19
N ALA A 28 -34.34 11.46 3.35
CA ALA A 28 -33.66 11.39 4.64
C ALA A 28 -32.98 10.03 4.84
N THR A 29 -33.71 8.93 4.61
CA THR A 29 -33.16 7.57 4.74
C THR A 29 -32.06 7.29 3.72
N THR A 30 -32.23 7.73 2.47
CA THR A 30 -31.19 7.60 1.43
C THR A 30 -29.91 8.33 1.82
N CYS A 31 -30.01 9.58 2.29
CA CYS A 31 -28.85 10.35 2.73
C CYS A 31 -28.12 9.67 3.89
N ILE A 32 -28.84 9.16 4.89
CA ILE A 32 -28.25 8.46 6.05
C ILE A 32 -27.51 7.19 5.60
N VAL A 33 -28.14 6.37 4.75
CA VAL A 33 -27.52 5.14 4.25
C VAL A 33 -26.32 5.44 3.36
N ALA A 34 -26.42 6.42 2.46
CA ALA A 34 -25.34 6.82 1.58
C ALA A 34 -24.13 7.33 2.38
N LEU A 35 -24.34 8.19 3.37
CA LEU A 35 -23.27 8.68 4.24
C LEU A 35 -22.65 7.54 5.07
N GLY A 36 -23.47 6.66 5.65
CA GLY A 36 -22.96 5.51 6.42
C GLY A 36 -22.11 4.56 5.58
N ALA A 37 -22.59 4.19 4.39
CA ALA A 37 -21.86 3.34 3.45
C ALA A 37 -20.56 4.01 2.98
N THR A 38 -20.60 5.31 2.72
CA THR A 38 -19.45 6.10 2.28
C THR A 38 -18.40 6.19 3.38
N THR A 39 -18.78 6.50 4.62
CA THR A 39 -17.87 6.54 5.77
C THR A 39 -17.23 5.18 6.05
N MET A 40 -18.01 4.10 6.00
CA MET A 40 -17.47 2.74 6.16
C MET A 40 -16.48 2.39 5.04
N ARG A 41 -16.75 2.80 3.80
CA ARG A 41 -15.82 2.62 2.69
C ARG A 41 -14.55 3.44 2.88
N TYR A 42 -14.65 4.71 3.29
CA TYR A 42 -13.48 5.55 3.53
C TYR A 42 -12.61 5.01 4.65
N THR A 43 -13.19 4.66 5.81
CA THR A 43 -12.44 4.09 6.93
C THR A 43 -11.76 2.78 6.56
N ARG A 44 -12.41 1.93 5.76
CA ARG A 44 -11.79 0.71 5.22
C ARG A 44 -10.62 1.02 4.30
N VAL A 45 -10.80 1.93 3.33
CA VAL A 45 -9.73 2.33 2.40
C VAL A 45 -8.55 2.93 3.16
N ILE A 46 -8.80 3.82 4.13
CA ILE A 46 -7.76 4.45 4.95
C ILE A 46 -6.98 3.39 5.76
N LYS A 47 -7.69 2.44 6.37
CA LYS A 47 -7.04 1.32 7.06
C LYS A 47 -6.20 0.51 6.09
N GLU A 48 -6.76 0.07 4.96
CA GLU A 48 -6.07 -0.73 3.94
C GLU A 48 -4.84 -0.03 3.34
N THR A 49 -4.83 1.31 3.23
CA THR A 49 -3.65 2.07 2.77
C THR A 49 -2.53 2.17 3.81
N ASN A 50 -2.82 2.06 5.10
CA ASN A 50 -1.84 2.26 6.17
C ASN A 50 -1.21 0.97 6.73
N LEU A 51 -1.64 -0.23 6.29
CA LEU A 51 -1.17 -1.48 6.93
C LEU A 51 0.29 -1.85 6.64
N LEU A 52 0.94 -1.29 5.61
CA LEU A 52 2.29 -1.77 5.23
C LEU A 52 3.36 -1.48 6.29
N PHE A 53 3.18 -0.41 7.06
CA PHE A 53 4.13 0.02 8.08
C PHE A 53 3.43 0.20 9.43
N ASP A 54 2.32 -0.50 9.65
CA ASP A 54 1.55 -0.38 10.88
C ASP A 54 2.40 -0.78 12.09
N GLY A 55 2.43 0.09 13.10
CA GLY A 55 3.25 -0.08 14.30
C GLY A 55 4.77 0.11 14.11
N GLN A 56 5.24 0.47 12.91
CA GLN A 56 6.67 0.68 12.62
C GLN A 56 6.99 2.17 12.44
N ILE A 57 8.20 2.55 12.85
CA ILE A 57 8.68 3.93 12.71
C ILE A 57 9.45 4.05 11.40
N MET A 58 8.99 4.93 10.52
CA MET A 58 9.64 5.19 9.25
C MET A 58 10.74 6.24 9.41
N VAL A 59 11.99 5.83 9.21
CA VAL A 59 13.15 6.72 9.19
C VAL A 59 13.49 7.08 7.74
N VAL A 60 13.48 8.39 7.45
CA VAL A 60 13.77 8.95 6.13
C VAL A 60 14.83 10.06 6.24
N SER A 61 15.40 10.48 5.11
CA SER A 61 16.36 11.58 5.09
C SER A 61 15.77 12.89 5.60
N LYS A 62 16.57 13.72 6.28
CA LYS A 62 16.16 15.06 6.69
C LYS A 62 15.70 15.88 5.47
N GLY A 63 14.49 16.44 5.53
CA GLY A 63 13.89 17.20 4.43
C GLY A 63 13.24 16.35 3.34
N ALA A 64 13.09 15.03 3.56
CA ALA A 64 12.30 14.19 2.66
C ALA A 64 10.82 14.60 2.65
N ILE A 65 10.21 14.58 1.47
CA ILE A 65 8.78 14.78 1.30
C ILE A 65 8.11 13.42 1.30
N VAL A 66 7.35 13.11 2.34
CA VAL A 66 6.63 11.84 2.48
C VAL A 66 5.14 12.07 2.23
N ILE A 67 4.59 11.39 1.23
CA ILE A 67 3.15 11.42 0.91
C ILE A 67 2.65 9.98 0.94
N GLN A 68 1.62 9.70 1.75
CA GLN A 68 1.03 8.36 1.89
C GLN A 68 2.08 7.27 2.17
N ALA A 69 3.02 7.55 3.09
CA ALA A 69 4.12 6.65 3.46
C ALA A 69 5.10 6.32 2.31
N ILE A 70 5.12 7.12 1.24
CA ILE A 70 6.11 7.04 0.17
C ILE A 70 7.00 8.29 0.24
N PRO A 71 8.34 8.15 0.37
CA PRO A 71 9.25 9.27 0.18
C PRO A 71 9.33 9.61 -1.32
N ILE A 72 8.69 10.71 -1.72
CA ILE A 72 8.64 11.20 -3.12
C ILE A 72 9.80 12.16 -3.40
N GLY A 73 10.44 12.68 -2.36
CA GLY A 73 11.67 13.45 -2.44
C GLY A 73 12.53 13.23 -1.21
N GLY A 74 13.84 13.48 -1.32
CA GLY A 74 14.80 13.27 -0.25
C GLY A 74 16.10 12.66 -0.76
N GLY A 75 17.12 12.66 0.10
CA GLY A 75 18.40 12.02 -0.17
C GLY A 75 18.35 10.52 0.16
N MET A 76 19.36 9.79 -0.33
CA MET A 76 19.60 8.42 0.11
C MET A 76 20.27 8.40 1.49
N LEU A 77 19.96 7.37 2.27
CA LEU A 77 20.56 7.04 3.54
C LEU A 77 21.61 5.93 3.32
N PRO A 78 22.84 6.08 3.84
CA PRO A 78 23.82 5.00 3.85
C PRO A 78 23.33 3.86 4.76
N GLN A 79 23.02 2.70 4.17
CA GLN A 79 22.35 1.58 4.85
C GLN A 79 23.07 1.18 6.15
N ASN A 80 24.34 0.79 6.05
CA ASN A 80 25.13 0.32 7.20
C ASN A 80 25.27 1.37 8.31
N ARG A 81 25.30 2.67 7.97
CA ARG A 81 25.44 3.72 8.96
C ARG A 81 24.13 3.91 9.73
N THR A 82 23.02 3.98 9.00
CA THR A 82 21.69 4.18 9.58
C THR A 82 21.28 3.01 10.45
N GLU A 83 21.48 1.78 9.98
CA GLU A 83 21.17 0.58 10.77
C GLU A 83 21.96 0.55 12.09
N ARG A 84 23.27 0.83 12.06
CA ARG A 84 24.10 0.90 13.28
C ARG A 84 23.63 1.97 14.26
N LEU A 85 23.20 3.13 13.76
CA LEU A 85 22.69 4.19 14.62
C LEU A 85 21.38 3.80 15.28
N LEU A 86 20.47 3.15 14.54
CA LEU A 86 19.17 2.72 15.04
C LEU A 86 19.29 1.52 15.99
N GLN A 87 20.22 0.59 15.74
CA GLN A 87 20.50 -0.54 16.64
C GLN A 87 21.06 -0.09 18.00
N ASN A 88 21.68 1.09 18.08
CA ASN A 88 22.15 1.65 19.33
C ASN A 88 21.03 2.27 20.18
N ILE A 89 19.81 2.41 19.64
CA ILE A 89 18.66 2.92 20.38
C ILE A 89 18.02 1.74 21.11
N THR A 90 18.07 1.75 22.45
CA THR A 90 17.56 0.67 23.32
C THR A 90 16.10 0.30 23.02
N SER A 91 15.32 1.25 22.53
CA SER A 91 13.89 1.12 22.22
C SER A 91 13.59 0.45 20.88
N VAL A 92 14.60 0.16 20.03
CA VAL A 92 14.44 -0.43 18.70
C VAL A 92 14.84 -1.91 18.72
N GLN A 93 13.88 -2.79 18.41
CA GLN A 93 14.12 -4.24 18.38
C GLN A 93 14.74 -4.70 17.05
N LYS A 94 14.27 -4.15 15.93
CA LYS A 94 14.70 -4.54 14.58
C LYS A 94 14.68 -3.36 13.63
N THR A 95 15.66 -3.32 12.73
CA THR A 95 15.74 -2.35 11.64
C THR A 95 15.57 -3.06 10.31
N VAL A 96 14.69 -2.57 9.44
CA VAL A 96 14.51 -3.11 8.09
C VAL A 96 14.79 -2.04 7.04
N PRO A 97 15.88 -2.18 6.26
CA PRO A 97 16.18 -1.30 5.14
C PRO A 97 15.22 -1.56 3.96
N ILE A 98 14.67 -0.49 3.39
CA ILE A 98 13.84 -0.56 2.18
C ILE A 98 14.33 0.47 1.18
N LEU A 99 14.55 0.02 -0.06
CA LEU A 99 14.80 0.89 -1.19
C LEU A 99 13.51 1.05 -2.01
N PHE A 100 12.89 2.21 -1.89
CA PHE A 100 11.69 2.55 -2.64
C PHE A 100 12.05 3.38 -3.87
N VAL A 101 11.80 2.89 -5.08
CA VAL A 101 12.11 3.60 -6.31
C VAL A 101 10.83 3.89 -7.07
N THR A 102 10.47 5.17 -7.15
CA THR A 102 9.45 5.64 -8.07
C THR A 102 10.12 6.04 -9.39
N PRO A 103 9.54 5.75 -10.55
CA PRO A 103 9.91 6.41 -11.78
C PRO A 103 9.53 7.88 -11.61
N ILE A 104 10.51 8.70 -11.24
CA ILE A 104 10.32 10.15 -11.21
C ILE A 104 10.01 10.54 -12.65
N GLY A 105 8.80 11.05 -12.87
CA GLY A 105 8.35 11.49 -14.19
C GLY A 105 9.35 12.47 -14.80
N VAL A 106 9.79 12.17 -16.01
CA VAL A 106 10.47 13.10 -16.89
C VAL A 106 9.60 14.37 -16.99
N GLY A 107 10.12 15.52 -16.57
CA GLY A 107 9.54 16.82 -16.90
C GLY A 107 8.58 17.50 -15.89
N GLY A 108 8.64 17.19 -14.59
CA GLY A 108 8.01 18.03 -13.56
C GLY A 108 6.47 18.02 -13.53
N ILE A 109 5.83 17.08 -14.24
CA ILE A 109 4.38 16.88 -14.20
C ILE A 109 4.07 15.86 -13.09
N ILE A 110 3.30 16.28 -12.10
CA ILE A 110 2.81 15.43 -11.01
C ILE A 110 1.95 14.32 -11.64
N GLN A 111 2.46 13.09 -11.73
CA GLN A 111 1.64 11.95 -12.13
C GLN A 111 0.57 11.70 -11.06
N PRO A 112 -0.70 11.48 -11.45
CA PRO A 112 -1.74 11.14 -10.49
C PRO A 112 -1.38 9.82 -9.82
N VAL A 113 -1.33 9.84 -8.50
CA VAL A 113 -1.19 8.67 -7.62
C VAL A 113 -2.31 7.67 -7.97
N PRO A 114 -2.01 6.36 -8.14
CA PRO A 114 -0.80 5.67 -7.71
C PRO A 114 0.24 5.50 -8.82
N VAL A 115 1.46 5.98 -8.56
CA VAL A 115 2.64 5.73 -9.40
C VAL A 115 3.03 4.25 -9.32
N ASN A 116 3.43 3.67 -10.44
CA ASN A 116 4.10 2.37 -10.43
C ASN A 116 5.41 2.55 -9.66
N PHE A 117 5.80 1.62 -8.80
CA PHE A 117 7.08 1.72 -8.11
C PHE A 117 7.74 0.36 -7.97
N SER A 118 9.04 0.39 -7.74
CA SER A 118 9.84 -0.77 -7.40
C SER A 118 10.26 -0.68 -5.95
N MET A 119 10.25 -1.79 -5.24
CA MET A 119 10.58 -1.85 -3.82
C MET A 119 11.59 -2.97 -3.59
N GLY A 120 12.75 -2.59 -3.07
CA GLY A 120 13.81 -3.50 -2.64
C GLY A 120 13.69 -3.81 -1.15
N ILE A 121 13.55 -5.09 -0.81
CA ILE A 121 13.47 -5.58 0.58
C ILE A 121 14.45 -6.73 0.76
N LEU A 122 15.12 -6.79 1.91
CA LEU A 122 15.92 -7.94 2.29
C LEU A 122 15.06 -9.21 2.35
N VAL A 123 15.45 -10.29 1.69
CA VAL A 123 14.71 -11.56 1.56
C VAL A 123 14.18 -12.07 2.91
N GLU A 124 14.97 -11.95 3.97
CA GLU A 124 14.58 -12.35 5.34
C GLU A 124 13.41 -11.52 5.93
N ASP A 125 13.22 -10.30 5.44
CA ASP A 125 12.22 -9.35 5.91
C ASP A 125 10.95 -9.32 5.07
N TRP A 126 10.87 -10.08 3.97
CA TRP A 126 9.69 -10.07 3.08
C TRP A 126 8.40 -10.39 3.83
N ARG A 127 8.44 -11.38 4.74
CA ARG A 127 7.27 -11.75 5.56
C ARG A 127 6.91 -10.68 6.57
N LEU A 128 7.88 -9.91 7.06
CA LEU A 128 7.63 -8.82 8.00
C LEU A 128 6.95 -7.64 7.30
N ILE A 129 7.38 -7.31 6.07
CA ILE A 129 6.88 -6.16 5.32
C ILE A 129 5.60 -6.48 4.55
N LEU A 130 5.52 -7.64 3.90
CA LEU A 130 4.33 -8.06 3.14
C LEU A 130 3.27 -8.71 4.04
N GLY A 131 3.60 -9.02 5.30
CA GLY A 131 2.69 -9.59 6.28
C GLY A 131 2.10 -10.93 5.83
N THR A 132 0.77 -11.01 5.84
CA THR A 132 0.00 -12.20 5.42
C THR A 132 -0.34 -12.21 3.93
N THR A 133 0.25 -11.32 3.13
CA THR A 133 -0.02 -11.26 1.69
C THR A 133 0.44 -12.56 1.01
N SER A 134 -0.51 -13.29 0.44
CA SER A 134 -0.25 -14.51 -0.33
C SER A 134 0.08 -14.19 -1.79
N LEU A 135 0.56 -15.19 -2.51
CA LEU A 135 0.70 -15.14 -3.96
C LEU A 135 -0.57 -15.68 -4.63
N LYS A 136 -0.93 -15.15 -5.80
CA LYS A 136 -2.00 -15.69 -6.64
C LYS A 136 -1.56 -17.04 -7.20
N GLY A 137 -2.38 -18.06 -6.94
CA GLY A 137 -2.15 -19.43 -7.44
C GLY A 137 -1.11 -20.21 -6.64
N ALA A 138 -0.85 -21.44 -7.07
CA ALA A 138 0.02 -22.39 -6.36
C ALA A 138 1.44 -22.51 -6.94
N VAL A 139 1.73 -21.84 -8.06
CA VAL A 139 2.99 -22.00 -8.81
C VAL A 139 4.05 -20.98 -8.37
N GLY A 140 3.62 -19.85 -7.80
CA GLY A 140 4.54 -18.78 -7.45
C GLY A 140 5.26 -18.98 -6.12
N HIS A 141 6.44 -18.38 -5.98
CA HIS A 141 7.20 -18.33 -4.75
C HIS A 141 7.85 -16.95 -4.55
N PHE A 142 8.19 -16.64 -3.31
CA PHE A 142 9.03 -15.48 -2.99
C PHE A 142 10.50 -15.81 -3.31
N PRO A 143 11.33 -14.82 -3.69
CA PRO A 143 12.76 -15.03 -3.90
C PRO A 143 13.42 -15.49 -2.60
N GLU A 144 14.36 -16.44 -2.70
CA GLU A 144 15.07 -17.01 -1.54
C GLU A 144 16.48 -16.44 -1.35
N HIS A 145 17.03 -15.76 -2.35
CA HIS A 145 18.39 -15.23 -2.31
C HIS A 145 18.44 -13.79 -2.84
N GLU A 146 19.37 -13.01 -2.29
CA GLU A 146 19.51 -11.57 -2.59
C GLU A 146 20.01 -11.26 -4.01
N ASP A 147 20.81 -12.17 -4.57
CA ASP A 147 21.55 -11.94 -5.82
C ASP A 147 20.87 -12.55 -7.05
N ILE A 148 19.71 -13.20 -6.86
CA ILE A 148 18.95 -13.80 -7.96
C ILE A 148 18.05 -12.73 -8.58
N ALA A 149 18.02 -12.68 -9.91
CA ALA A 149 17.18 -11.76 -10.69
C ALA A 149 15.71 -12.21 -10.71
N GLU A 150 15.10 -12.30 -9.53
CA GLU A 150 13.71 -12.69 -9.33
C GLU A 150 12.91 -11.55 -8.71
N ALA A 151 11.64 -11.44 -9.12
CA ALA A 151 10.72 -10.44 -8.61
C ALA A 151 9.32 -11.00 -8.40
N VAL A 152 8.62 -10.39 -7.46
CA VAL A 152 7.20 -10.60 -7.25
C VAL A 152 6.48 -9.31 -7.59
N VAL A 153 5.42 -9.40 -8.40
CA VAL A 153 4.73 -8.22 -8.94
C VAL A 153 3.33 -8.08 -8.35
N GLY A 154 2.85 -6.84 -8.23
CA GLY A 154 1.47 -6.56 -7.85
C GLY A 154 0.48 -7.01 -8.92
N ALA A 155 -0.71 -7.44 -8.47
CA ALA A 155 -1.76 -7.94 -9.37
C ALA A 155 -2.16 -6.93 -10.46
N SER A 156 -2.23 -5.63 -10.14
CA SER A 156 -2.64 -4.62 -11.12
C SER A 156 -1.59 -4.42 -12.22
N LEU A 157 -0.30 -4.56 -11.93
CA LEU A 157 0.74 -4.51 -12.97
C LEU A 157 0.75 -5.78 -13.79
N ALA A 158 0.59 -6.94 -13.14
CA ALA A 158 0.52 -8.22 -13.83
C ALA A 158 -0.64 -8.24 -14.84
N ASP A 159 -1.83 -7.82 -14.42
CA ASP A 159 -3.00 -7.77 -15.30
C ASP A 159 -2.84 -6.70 -16.41
N GLN A 160 -2.25 -5.53 -16.10
CA GLN A 160 -2.05 -4.44 -17.06
C GLN A 160 -1.10 -4.81 -18.21
N TYR A 161 0.00 -5.51 -17.89
CA TYR A 161 1.03 -5.89 -18.86
C TYR A 161 0.95 -7.36 -19.29
N ASN A 162 -0.11 -8.07 -18.87
CA ASN A 162 -0.32 -9.49 -19.11
C ASN A 162 0.88 -10.36 -18.68
N TRP A 163 1.47 -10.03 -17.54
CA TRP A 163 2.59 -10.77 -16.95
C TRP A 163 2.10 -11.98 -16.16
N THR A 164 2.80 -13.09 -16.28
CA THR A 164 2.52 -14.34 -15.58
C THR A 164 3.74 -14.83 -14.80
N VAL A 165 3.54 -15.71 -13.84
CA VAL A 165 4.64 -16.42 -13.18
C VAL A 165 5.47 -17.16 -14.24
N GLY A 166 6.79 -17.00 -14.17
CA GLY A 166 7.76 -17.51 -15.12
C GLY A 166 8.12 -16.56 -16.25
N ALA A 167 7.38 -15.45 -16.45
CA ALA A 167 7.71 -14.47 -17.48
C ALA A 167 8.98 -13.67 -17.12
N GLU A 168 9.74 -13.28 -18.14
CA GLU A 168 10.88 -12.39 -18.01
C GLU A 168 10.48 -10.97 -18.39
N ILE A 169 10.80 -10.01 -17.53
CA ILE A 169 10.54 -8.59 -17.72
C ILE A 169 11.83 -7.79 -17.68
N ARG A 170 11.82 -6.60 -18.29
CA ARG A 170 12.94 -5.67 -18.22
C ARG A 170 12.65 -4.56 -17.22
N VAL A 171 13.45 -4.50 -16.16
CA VAL A 171 13.40 -3.45 -15.14
C VAL A 171 14.70 -2.64 -15.22
N ASN A 172 14.59 -1.36 -15.58
CA ASN A 172 15.72 -0.46 -15.79
C ASN A 172 16.84 -1.04 -16.70
N GLY A 173 16.46 -1.78 -17.75
CA GLY A 173 17.40 -2.43 -18.67
C GLY A 173 17.94 -3.80 -18.24
N HIS A 174 17.60 -4.27 -17.03
CA HIS A 174 17.97 -5.59 -16.53
C HIS A 174 16.83 -6.59 -16.70
N GLU A 175 17.15 -7.82 -17.08
CA GLU A 175 16.19 -8.93 -17.16
C GLU A 175 15.94 -9.51 -15.78
N VAL A 176 14.66 -9.60 -15.42
CA VAL A 176 14.18 -10.07 -14.11
C VAL A 176 13.03 -11.03 -14.35
N ARG A 177 13.08 -12.21 -13.72
CA ARG A 177 12.06 -13.23 -13.83
C ARG A 177 10.98 -13.01 -12.79
N ILE A 178 9.72 -13.09 -13.19
CA ILE A 178 8.58 -13.01 -12.29
C ILE A 178 8.37 -14.38 -11.64
N THR A 179 8.54 -14.47 -10.33
CA THR A 179 8.32 -15.71 -9.56
C THR A 179 6.96 -15.74 -8.87
N GLY A 180 6.28 -14.61 -8.77
CA GLY A 180 4.99 -14.53 -8.08
C GLY A 180 4.21 -13.29 -8.45
N VAL A 181 2.89 -13.38 -8.29
CA VAL A 181 1.98 -12.24 -8.37
C VAL A 181 1.31 -12.09 -7.00
N LEU A 182 1.36 -10.92 -6.37
CA LEU A 182 0.76 -10.68 -5.06
C LEU A 182 -0.77 -10.76 -5.14
N ASP A 183 -1.36 -11.53 -4.23
CA ASP A 183 -2.80 -11.52 -3.97
C ASP A 183 -3.09 -10.56 -2.82
N THR A 184 -3.28 -9.28 -3.16
CA THR A 184 -3.43 -8.21 -2.17
C THR A 184 -4.53 -7.24 -2.54
N LYS A 185 -5.22 -6.73 -1.53
CA LYS A 185 -6.17 -5.62 -1.67
C LYS A 185 -5.51 -4.27 -1.42
N MET A 186 -4.25 -4.26 -0.99
CA MET A 186 -3.52 -3.06 -0.67
C MET A 186 -3.19 -2.29 -1.95
N ALA A 187 -3.63 -1.04 -2.04
CA ALA A 187 -3.42 -0.22 -3.22
C ALA A 187 -1.93 -0.06 -3.56
N LEU A 188 -1.08 0.07 -2.53
CA LEU A 188 0.36 0.22 -2.71
C LEU A 188 0.99 -1.05 -3.31
N LEU A 189 0.73 -2.22 -2.71
CA LEU A 189 1.27 -3.48 -3.23
C LEU A 189 0.67 -3.91 -4.58
N ASN A 190 -0.50 -3.40 -4.96
CA ASN A 190 -1.09 -3.76 -6.24
C ASN A 190 -0.34 -3.21 -7.45
N ARG A 191 0.38 -2.08 -7.28
CA ARG A 191 1.14 -1.42 -8.37
C ARG A 191 2.65 -1.41 -8.12
N CYS A 192 3.17 -2.47 -7.51
CA CYS A 192 4.58 -2.58 -7.17
C CYS A 192 5.31 -3.72 -7.91
N ILE A 193 6.63 -3.57 -8.05
CA ILE A 193 7.56 -4.66 -8.34
C ILE A 193 8.42 -4.83 -7.09
N VAL A 194 8.27 -5.94 -6.37
CA VAL A 194 9.06 -6.27 -5.19
C VAL A 194 10.24 -7.15 -5.62
N MET A 195 11.44 -6.73 -5.25
CA MET A 195 12.69 -7.40 -5.59
C MET A 195 13.57 -7.52 -4.34
N PRO A 196 14.55 -8.43 -4.32
CA PRO A 196 15.57 -8.43 -3.30
C PRO A 196 16.28 -7.07 -3.23
N LEU A 197 16.69 -6.66 -2.03
CA LEU A 197 17.27 -5.34 -1.81
C LEU A 197 18.56 -5.16 -2.63
N ARG A 198 19.45 -6.17 -2.61
CA ARG A 198 20.72 -6.08 -3.35
C ARG A 198 20.50 -6.00 -4.85
N LEU A 199 19.58 -6.81 -5.39
CA LEU A 199 19.17 -6.75 -6.78
C LEU A 199 18.66 -5.34 -7.13
N THR A 200 17.78 -4.77 -6.31
CA THR A 200 17.20 -3.45 -6.54
C THR A 200 18.26 -2.35 -6.51
N GLN A 201 19.16 -2.38 -5.52
CA GLN A 201 20.29 -1.45 -5.42
C GLN A 201 21.19 -1.51 -6.67
N LYS A 202 21.43 -2.71 -7.20
CA LYS A 202 22.22 -2.92 -8.43
C LYS A 202 21.48 -2.38 -9.66
N ILE A 203 20.21 -2.72 -9.83
CA ILE A 203 19.38 -2.32 -10.98
C ILE A 203 19.25 -0.80 -11.07
N TYR A 204 19.10 -0.11 -9.94
CA TYR A 204 18.89 1.34 -9.89
C TYR A 204 20.14 2.14 -9.54
N ASN A 205 21.30 1.49 -9.44
CA ASN A 205 22.59 2.12 -9.15
C ASN A 205 22.64 2.90 -7.82
N TYR A 206 22.06 2.32 -6.76
CA TYR A 206 22.07 2.82 -5.38
C TYR A 206 22.85 1.88 -4.44
N PRO A 207 24.18 1.75 -4.61
CA PRO A 207 24.97 0.81 -3.81
C PRO A 207 24.91 1.14 -2.31
N ASN A 208 24.62 0.13 -1.48
CA ASN A 208 24.55 0.23 -0.02
C ASN A 208 23.73 1.42 0.50
N SER A 209 22.70 1.80 -0.26
CA SER A 209 21.91 2.99 -0.05
C SER A 209 20.42 2.66 -0.09
N VAL A 210 19.67 3.29 0.79
CA VAL A 210 18.21 3.10 0.96
C VAL A 210 17.56 4.44 1.24
N ASN A 211 16.26 4.59 1.03
CA ASN A 211 15.55 5.84 1.36
C ASN A 211 14.59 5.71 2.52
N ILE A 212 14.30 4.47 2.93
CA ILE A 212 13.51 4.15 4.10
C ILE A 212 14.30 3.16 4.95
N VAL A 213 14.35 3.40 6.26
CA VAL A 213 14.68 2.37 7.23
C VAL A 213 13.53 2.30 8.22
N LEU A 214 12.91 1.13 8.34
CA LEU A 214 11.85 0.89 9.30
C LEU A 214 12.48 0.46 10.61
N ALA A 215 12.16 1.16 11.69
CA ALA A 215 12.53 0.78 13.05
C ALA A 215 11.31 0.19 13.75
N ASN A 216 11.39 -1.07 14.16
CA ASN A 216 10.35 -1.72 14.93
C ASN A 216 10.59 -1.45 16.42
N PRO A 217 9.74 -0.67 17.11
CA PRO A 217 9.92 -0.37 18.51
C PRO A 217 9.58 -1.57 19.40
N ILE A 218 10.10 -1.58 20.63
CA ILE A 218 9.68 -2.54 21.66
C ILE A 218 8.20 -2.31 21.99
N PRO A 219 7.39 -3.38 22.18
CA PRO A 219 5.97 -3.24 22.53
C PRO A 219 5.76 -2.39 23.80
N GLY A 220 4.98 -1.32 23.69
CA GLY A 220 4.64 -0.42 24.81
C GLY A 220 5.49 0.84 24.91
N CYS A 221 6.47 1.05 24.03
CA CYS A 221 7.29 2.25 23.99
C CYS A 221 6.50 3.44 23.41
N THR A 222 6.53 4.60 24.06
CA THR A 222 5.84 5.81 23.58
C THR A 222 6.71 6.60 22.60
N GLN A 223 6.10 7.40 21.73
CA GLN A 223 6.82 8.19 20.71
C GLN A 223 7.89 9.13 21.31
N GLU A 224 7.75 9.54 22.58
CA GLU A 224 8.72 10.38 23.30
C GLU A 224 9.99 9.64 23.72
N GLU A 225 9.93 8.31 23.89
CA GLU A 225 11.09 7.48 24.26
C GLU A 225 11.99 7.15 23.04
N LEU A 226 11.60 7.65 21.87
CA LEU A 226 12.21 7.37 20.57
C LEU A 226 12.77 8.64 19.88
N SER A 227 12.61 9.82 20.49
CA SER A 227 13.07 11.12 19.99
C SER A 227 14.41 11.57 20.54
#